data_AF-A0A210WBF0-F1
#
_entry.id   AF-A0A210WBF0-F1
#
_cell.length_a   1.000
_cell.length_b   1.000
_cell.length_c   1.000
_cell.angle_alpha   90.00
_cell.angle_beta   90.00
_cell.angle_gamma   90.00
#
_symmetry.space_group_name_H-M   'P 1'
#
loop_
_entity.id
_entity.type
_entity.pdbx_description
1 polymer ?
#
loop_
_entity_poly.entity_id
_entity_poly.type
_entity_poly.pdbx_seq_one_letter_code
_entity_poly.pdbx_strand_id
1 'polypeptide(L)'
;MQNSNLTPEQYEREIPLEPSSPGQRLISGLLFDGHWQYRRRAEAGKTSWTQLPMASDLAGPADPYGTWWCVRRCAVVLEQQHWLFLRLPVHLPPLPGVEELAQILDVLLPDWDVQAPAECARTPLLCTQAVEQGGSALLMLESPECEGPKPGIFWAWVVGYEPELPLSCTDDCVAPDTLPSPGAQAMAPPKALLAMPFGSTLPWSSGYATRIQVQADGTCLLHDAGGPWHPCQWLGTVTLAARPAPD
;
A
#
# COMPACT_ATOMS: atom_id res chain seq x y z
N MET A 1 -24.34 41.00 -4.50
CA MET A 1 -24.08 40.38 -5.81
C MET A 1 -22.59 40.49 -6.09
N GLN A 2 -21.87 39.38 -6.00
CA GLN A 2 -20.60 39.19 -6.69
C GLN A 2 -20.45 37.69 -6.87
N ASN A 3 -20.51 37.28 -8.14
CA ASN A 3 -20.39 35.91 -8.61
C ASN A 3 -18.99 35.40 -8.31
N SER A 4 -18.90 34.18 -7.77
CA SER A 4 -17.69 33.35 -7.88
C SER A 4 -18.15 31.95 -8.21
N ASN A 5 -18.53 31.77 -9.48
CA ASN A 5 -18.68 30.48 -10.11
C ASN A 5 -17.29 29.84 -10.16
N LEU A 6 -16.95 29.02 -9.17
CA LEU A 6 -15.88 28.04 -9.28
C LEU A 6 -16.52 26.74 -9.76
N THR A 7 -16.46 26.52 -11.07
CA THR A 7 -16.75 25.22 -11.68
C THR A 7 -15.65 24.22 -11.31
N PRO A 8 -15.94 22.93 -11.08
CA PRO A 8 -14.94 21.93 -10.64
C PRO A 8 -13.99 21.41 -11.73
N GLU A 9 -13.86 22.08 -12.89
CA GLU A 9 -13.33 21.46 -14.12
C GLU A 9 -11.92 21.91 -14.56
N GLN A 10 -11.02 22.32 -13.66
CA GLN A 10 -9.69 22.75 -14.12
C GLN A 10 -8.54 22.19 -13.29
N TYR A 11 -8.30 20.89 -13.39
CA TYR A 11 -6.96 20.31 -13.27
C TYR A 11 -6.87 19.00 -14.09
N GLU A 12 -7.18 19.05 -15.39
CA GLU A 12 -6.64 18.06 -16.33
C GLU A 12 -5.20 18.50 -16.65
N ARG A 13 -4.22 17.97 -15.91
CA ARG A 13 -2.81 18.09 -16.30
C ARG A 13 -2.48 16.99 -17.31
N GLU A 14 -1.85 17.38 -18.41
CA GLU A 14 -1.24 16.49 -19.38
C GLU A 14 -0.24 15.54 -18.71
N ILE A 15 -0.18 14.32 -19.25
CA ILE A 15 0.43 13.10 -18.72
C ILE A 15 1.90 13.34 -18.33
N PRO A 16 2.25 13.32 -17.02
CA PRO A 16 3.63 13.12 -16.62
C PRO A 16 4.00 11.66 -16.87
N LEU A 17 5.06 11.43 -17.67
CA LEU A 17 5.79 10.16 -17.67
C LEU A 17 6.24 9.88 -16.23
N GLU A 18 5.95 8.67 -15.75
CA GLU A 18 6.18 8.24 -14.36
C GLU A 18 7.53 8.71 -13.80
N PRO A 19 7.55 9.60 -12.79
CA PRO A 19 8.76 9.84 -12.03
C PRO A 19 8.82 8.80 -10.91
N SER A 20 9.06 7.53 -11.26
CA SER A 20 9.50 6.57 -10.26
C SER A 20 10.96 6.91 -9.92
N SER A 21 11.22 7.20 -8.64
CA SER A 21 12.59 7.21 -8.12
C SER A 21 13.28 5.92 -8.59
N PRO A 22 14.49 5.97 -9.17
CA PRO A 22 15.11 4.81 -9.80
C PRO A 22 15.27 3.70 -8.76
N GLY A 23 14.43 2.65 -8.87
CA GLY A 23 14.49 1.47 -8.02
C GLY A 23 13.31 1.22 -7.08
N GLN A 24 12.15 1.88 -7.24
CA GLN A 24 10.91 1.54 -6.53
C GLN A 24 9.84 1.02 -7.49
N ARG A 25 9.05 0.04 -7.05
CA ARG A 25 7.86 -0.44 -7.76
C ARG A 25 6.61 -0.16 -6.94
N LEU A 26 5.74 0.71 -7.45
CA LEU A 26 4.48 1.05 -6.80
C LEU A 26 3.34 0.15 -7.32
N ILE A 27 2.25 0.09 -6.55
CA ILE A 27 1.02 -0.55 -7.03
C ILE A 27 0.53 0.10 -8.32
N SER A 28 -0.10 -0.71 -9.17
CA SER A 28 -0.62 -0.25 -10.45
C SER A 28 -1.65 0.87 -10.29
N GLY A 29 -1.43 2.00 -10.99
CA GLY A 29 -2.34 3.15 -10.92
C GLY A 29 -2.11 4.06 -9.72
N LEU A 30 -0.97 3.96 -9.04
CA LEU A 30 -0.51 4.93 -8.05
C LEU A 30 0.80 5.58 -8.51
N LEU A 31 0.95 6.88 -8.29
CA LEU A 31 2.22 7.58 -8.48
C LEU A 31 2.46 8.61 -7.38
N PHE A 32 3.72 8.99 -7.22
CA PHE A 32 4.14 10.07 -6.34
C PHE A 32 4.97 11.08 -7.12
N ASP A 33 4.44 12.30 -7.30
CA ASP A 33 5.12 13.42 -7.96
C ASP A 33 4.96 14.68 -7.08
N GLY A 34 5.67 14.68 -5.95
CA GLY A 34 5.51 15.64 -4.85
C GLY A 34 4.21 15.50 -4.04
N HIS A 35 3.19 14.87 -4.62
CA HIS A 35 1.93 14.49 -3.98
C HIS A 35 1.49 13.12 -4.48
N TRP A 36 0.78 12.37 -3.63
CA TRP A 36 0.17 11.11 -4.03
C TRP A 36 -0.98 11.34 -5.01
N GLN A 37 -0.92 10.64 -6.15
CA GLN A 37 -1.96 10.64 -7.15
C GLN A 37 -2.31 9.21 -7.52
N TYR A 38 -3.57 8.99 -7.89
CA TYR A 38 -4.04 7.70 -8.33
C TYR A 38 -4.83 7.81 -9.64
N ARG A 39 -4.82 6.71 -10.38
CA ARG A 39 -5.56 6.59 -11.63
C ARG A 39 -7.02 6.34 -11.31
N ARG A 40 -7.89 7.20 -11.81
CA ARG A 40 -9.34 7.12 -11.69
C ARG A 40 -9.96 6.78 -13.04
N ARG A 41 -10.93 5.86 -13.06
CA ARG A 41 -11.78 5.59 -14.22
C ARG A 41 -13.02 6.49 -14.16
N ALA A 42 -13.25 7.27 -15.21
CA ALA A 42 -14.47 8.04 -15.40
C ALA A 42 -15.59 7.16 -15.98
N GLU A 43 -16.85 7.60 -15.84
CA GLU A 43 -18.03 6.87 -16.35
C GLU A 43 -17.97 6.60 -17.86
N ALA A 44 -17.29 7.46 -18.63
CA ALA A 44 -17.08 7.28 -20.08
C ALA A 44 -15.90 6.34 -20.44
N GLY A 45 -15.36 5.59 -19.48
CA GLY A 45 -14.24 4.65 -19.68
C GLY A 45 -12.87 5.30 -19.81
N LYS A 46 -12.79 6.63 -19.86
CA LYS A 46 -11.52 7.37 -19.84
C LYS A 46 -10.88 7.29 -18.46
N THR A 47 -9.56 7.17 -18.40
CA THR A 47 -8.80 7.26 -17.15
C THR A 47 -8.18 8.64 -17.00
N SER A 48 -8.11 9.13 -15.77
CA SER A 48 -7.41 10.39 -15.43
C SER A 48 -6.64 10.22 -14.13
N TRP A 49 -5.55 10.95 -13.96
CA TRP A 49 -4.87 11.06 -12.68
C TRP A 49 -5.60 12.06 -11.79
N THR A 50 -5.74 11.74 -10.51
CA THR A 50 -6.33 12.63 -9.52
C THR A 50 -5.55 12.54 -8.22
N GLN A 51 -5.50 13.64 -7.47
CA GLN A 51 -4.83 13.65 -6.18
C GLN A 51 -5.54 12.73 -5.18
N LEU A 52 -4.76 11.92 -4.46
CA LEU A 52 -5.24 11.06 -3.38
C LEU A 52 -5.33 11.88 -2.08
N PRO A 53 -6.49 11.95 -1.41
CA PRO A 53 -6.61 12.67 -0.15
C PRO A 53 -5.87 11.96 0.99
N MET A 54 -4.77 12.58 1.45
CA MET A 54 -3.93 12.02 2.52
C MET A 54 -4.32 12.49 3.93
N ALA A 55 -5.10 13.57 4.04
CA ALA A 55 -5.59 14.06 5.32
C ALA A 55 -6.59 13.06 5.97
N SER A 56 -6.71 13.14 7.29
CA SER A 56 -7.76 12.42 8.03
C SER A 56 -9.14 12.92 7.62
N ASP A 57 -10.08 11.99 7.46
CA ASP A 57 -11.44 12.31 7.05
C ASP A 57 -12.20 12.89 8.25
N LEU A 58 -12.31 14.22 8.34
CA LEU A 58 -12.95 14.94 9.46
C LEU A 58 -14.41 14.51 9.76
N ALA A 59 -15.07 13.84 8.81
CA ALA A 59 -16.45 13.36 8.93
C ALA A 59 -16.56 11.81 8.95
N GLY A 60 -15.44 11.10 9.06
CA GLY A 60 -15.40 9.63 9.12
C GLY A 60 -15.68 9.07 10.51
N PRO A 61 -15.90 7.74 10.64
CA PRO A 61 -15.92 7.08 11.95
C PRO A 61 -14.60 7.31 12.69
N ALA A 62 -14.64 7.28 14.03
CA ALA A 62 -13.43 7.36 14.83
C ALA A 62 -12.49 6.20 14.45
N ASP A 63 -11.34 6.53 13.86
CA ASP A 63 -10.34 5.57 13.37
C ASP A 63 -9.01 5.77 14.10
N PRO A 64 -8.93 5.46 15.40
CA PRO A 64 -7.75 5.76 16.22
C PRO A 64 -6.50 4.96 15.81
N TYR A 65 -6.65 3.88 15.04
CA TYR A 65 -5.54 3.03 14.57
C TYR A 65 -5.25 3.20 13.08
N GLY A 66 -6.00 4.06 12.39
CA GLY A 66 -5.79 4.33 10.96
C GLY A 66 -6.22 3.23 10.01
N THR A 67 -6.92 2.22 10.52
CA THR A 67 -7.31 1.03 9.76
C THR A 67 -8.18 1.41 8.57
N TRP A 68 -9.22 2.19 8.84
CA TRP A 68 -10.24 2.53 7.86
C TRP A 68 -9.76 3.58 6.88
N TRP A 69 -8.84 4.45 7.32
CA TRP A 69 -8.07 5.30 6.43
C TRP A 69 -7.27 4.45 5.43
N CYS A 70 -6.49 3.46 5.90
CA CYS A 70 -5.69 2.58 5.04
C CYS A 70 -6.57 1.79 4.06
N VAL A 71 -7.65 1.17 4.55
CA VAL A 71 -8.62 0.42 3.74
C VAL A 71 -9.20 1.29 2.64
N ARG A 72 -9.65 2.51 2.96
CA ARG A 72 -10.28 3.41 2.00
C ARG A 72 -9.32 3.82 0.89
N ARG A 73 -8.06 4.14 1.22
CA ARG A 73 -7.07 4.55 0.22
C ARG A 73 -6.68 3.36 -0.66
N CYS A 74 -6.44 2.21 -0.06
CA CYS A 74 -6.19 0.96 -0.78
C CYS A 74 -7.31 0.66 -1.78
N ALA A 75 -8.56 0.57 -1.30
CA ALA A 75 -9.72 0.26 -2.13
C ALA A 75 -9.92 1.26 -3.28
N VAL A 76 -9.81 2.56 -3.01
CA VAL A 76 -9.98 3.61 -4.04
C VAL A 76 -8.97 3.47 -5.19
N VAL A 77 -7.73 3.10 -4.88
CA VAL A 77 -6.69 2.93 -5.89
C VAL A 77 -6.89 1.64 -6.68
N LEU A 78 -7.14 0.53 -5.97
CA LEU A 78 -7.36 -0.78 -6.58
C LEU A 78 -8.57 -0.76 -7.52
N GLU A 79 -9.70 -0.20 -7.07
CA GLU A 79 -10.93 -0.07 -7.85
C GLU A 79 -10.88 1.06 -8.88
N GLN A 80 -9.86 1.94 -8.82
CA GLN A 80 -9.74 3.15 -9.64
C GLN A 80 -11.02 4.02 -9.59
N GLN A 81 -11.72 4.01 -8.46
CA GLN A 81 -12.97 4.73 -8.27
C GLN A 81 -12.76 6.13 -7.69
N HIS A 82 -13.75 7.01 -7.80
CA HIS A 82 -13.68 8.31 -7.13
C HIS A 82 -13.75 8.12 -5.61
N TRP A 83 -12.85 8.73 -4.84
CA TRP A 83 -12.75 8.54 -3.39
C TRP A 83 -14.05 8.87 -2.62
N LEU A 84 -14.85 9.81 -3.14
CA LEU A 84 -16.16 10.19 -2.59
C LEU A 84 -17.25 9.10 -2.73
N PHE A 85 -17.09 8.15 -3.65
CA PHE A 85 -18.08 7.10 -3.89
C PHE A 85 -17.80 5.84 -3.08
N LEU A 86 -16.57 5.62 -2.60
CA LEU A 86 -16.32 4.52 -1.67
C LEU A 86 -17.00 4.83 -0.33
N ARG A 87 -18.00 4.01 0.01
CA ARG A 87 -18.71 4.05 1.29
C ARG A 87 -18.27 2.87 2.12
N LEU A 88 -17.63 3.15 3.25
CA LEU A 88 -17.36 2.14 4.27
C LEU A 88 -18.67 1.74 4.99
N PRO A 89 -18.78 0.49 5.47
CA PRO A 89 -19.87 0.08 6.33
C PRO A 89 -20.03 1.00 7.56
N VAL A 90 -21.25 1.11 8.08
CA VAL A 90 -21.57 2.04 9.19
C VAL A 90 -21.06 1.52 10.54
N HIS A 91 -21.00 0.20 10.72
CA HIS A 91 -20.64 -0.46 11.99
C HIS A 91 -19.31 -1.18 11.87
N LEU A 92 -18.24 -0.39 11.83
CA LEU A 92 -16.89 -0.91 11.74
C LEU A 92 -16.23 -0.99 13.13
N PRO A 93 -15.51 -2.07 13.43
CA PRO A 93 -14.74 -2.17 14.66
C PRO A 93 -13.62 -1.12 14.68
N PRO A 94 -13.27 -0.55 15.84
CA PRO A 94 -12.20 0.43 15.94
C PRO A 94 -10.82 -0.19 15.65
N LEU A 95 -10.62 -1.45 16.04
CA LEU A 95 -9.40 -2.22 15.79
C LEU A 95 -9.81 -3.64 15.37
N PRO A 96 -10.04 -3.90 14.07
CA PRO A 96 -10.29 -5.26 13.62
C PRO A 96 -9.03 -6.11 13.78
N GLY A 97 -9.23 -7.39 14.09
CA GLY A 97 -8.18 -8.41 13.91
C GLY A 97 -7.87 -8.62 12.43
N VAL A 98 -6.80 -9.37 12.13
CA VAL A 98 -6.36 -9.63 10.74
C VAL A 98 -7.43 -10.38 9.95
N GLU A 99 -8.00 -11.42 10.53
CA GLU A 99 -9.04 -12.25 9.92
C GLU A 99 -10.35 -11.49 9.76
N GLU A 100 -10.72 -10.68 10.75
CA GLU A 100 -11.92 -9.83 10.68
C GLU A 100 -11.76 -8.78 9.58
N LEU A 101 -10.59 -8.15 9.46
CA LEU A 101 -10.32 -7.20 8.38
C LEU A 101 -10.37 -7.88 7.00
N ALA A 102 -9.80 -9.08 6.87
CA ALA A 102 -9.85 -9.83 5.62
C ALA A 102 -11.29 -10.15 5.19
N GLN A 103 -12.16 -10.55 6.12
CA GLN A 103 -13.59 -10.78 5.83
C GLN A 103 -14.31 -9.51 5.39
N ILE A 104 -14.02 -8.36 6.03
CA ILE A 104 -14.60 -7.08 5.65
C ILE A 104 -14.12 -6.64 4.26
N LEU A 105 -12.83 -6.85 3.96
CA LEU A 105 -12.25 -6.54 2.66
C LEU A 105 -12.83 -7.44 1.55
N ASP A 106 -13.06 -8.72 1.80
CA ASP A 106 -13.66 -9.65 0.82
C ASP A 106 -15.07 -9.20 0.40
N VAL A 107 -15.83 -8.60 1.32
CA VAL A 107 -17.14 -7.99 1.02
C VAL A 107 -17.00 -6.65 0.28
N LEU A 108 -16.01 -5.83 0.66
CA LEU A 108 -15.79 -4.50 0.09
C LEU A 108 -15.21 -4.55 -1.33
N LEU A 109 -14.39 -5.56 -1.61
CA LEU A 109 -13.58 -5.71 -2.82
C LEU A 109 -13.81 -7.11 -3.44
N PRO A 110 -15.03 -7.38 -3.95
CA PRO A 110 -15.43 -8.74 -4.37
C PRO A 110 -14.66 -9.28 -5.58
N ASP A 111 -14.01 -8.41 -6.35
CA ASP A 111 -13.19 -8.76 -7.52
C ASP A 111 -11.72 -9.05 -7.17
N TRP A 112 -11.38 -9.00 -5.88
CA TRP A 112 -10.03 -9.23 -5.37
C TRP A 112 -9.94 -10.55 -4.60
N ASP A 113 -8.79 -11.20 -4.68
CA ASP A 113 -8.45 -12.33 -3.81
C ASP A 113 -7.86 -11.79 -2.50
N VAL A 114 -8.60 -11.98 -1.41
CA VAL A 114 -8.24 -11.47 -0.08
C VAL A 114 -7.71 -12.61 0.77
N GLN A 115 -6.48 -12.47 1.28
CA GLN A 115 -5.85 -13.50 2.11
C GLN A 115 -5.27 -12.91 3.39
N ALA A 116 -5.37 -13.65 4.49
CA ALA A 116 -4.77 -13.35 5.78
C ALA A 116 -3.68 -14.40 6.10
N PRO A 117 -2.45 -14.26 5.56
CA PRO A 117 -1.40 -15.24 5.77
C PRO A 117 -0.98 -15.31 7.25
N ALA A 118 -0.93 -16.52 7.80
CA ALA A 118 -0.52 -16.77 9.19
C ALA A 118 1.01 -16.74 9.40
N GLU A 119 1.80 -16.91 8.34
CA GLU A 119 3.27 -17.03 8.42
C GLU A 119 3.99 -15.70 8.20
N CYS A 120 4.49 -15.10 9.29
CA CYS A 120 5.22 -13.82 9.26
C CYS A 120 6.48 -13.85 8.39
N ALA A 121 7.23 -14.97 8.36
CA ALA A 121 8.51 -15.06 7.66
C ALA A 121 8.40 -14.89 6.13
N ARG A 122 7.30 -15.33 5.53
CA ARG A 122 7.05 -15.22 4.08
C ARG A 122 6.28 -13.96 3.69
N THR A 123 5.82 -13.21 4.69
CA THR A 123 4.88 -12.12 4.49
C THR A 123 5.43 -10.99 3.60
N PRO A 124 6.69 -10.53 3.72
CA PRO A 124 7.23 -9.51 2.80
C PRO A 124 7.19 -9.95 1.33
N LEU A 125 7.45 -11.24 1.09
CA LEU A 125 7.38 -11.82 -0.25
C LEU A 125 5.94 -11.87 -0.77
N LEU A 126 4.98 -12.28 0.06
CA LEU A 126 3.56 -12.32 -0.30
C LEU A 126 3.01 -10.92 -0.61
N CYS A 127 3.41 -9.90 0.16
CA CYS A 127 3.06 -8.51 -0.14
C CYS A 127 3.61 -8.07 -1.51
N THR A 128 4.86 -8.43 -1.79
CA THR A 128 5.50 -8.13 -3.09
C THR A 128 4.76 -8.80 -4.24
N GLN A 129 4.40 -10.07 -4.08
CA GLN A 129 3.62 -10.81 -5.09
C GLN A 129 2.25 -10.19 -5.33
N ALA A 130 1.55 -9.77 -4.26
CA ALA A 130 0.28 -9.08 -4.37
C ALA A 130 0.40 -7.78 -5.18
N VAL A 131 1.45 -6.97 -4.91
CA VAL A 131 1.74 -5.74 -5.66
C VAL A 131 2.01 -6.03 -7.15
N GLU A 132 2.83 -7.04 -7.45
CA GLU A 132 3.14 -7.46 -8.83
C GLU A 132 1.90 -7.99 -9.57
N GLN A 133 0.94 -8.55 -8.86
CA GLN A 133 -0.36 -8.99 -9.39
C GLN A 133 -1.37 -7.83 -9.51
N GLY A 134 -0.93 -6.58 -9.41
CA GLY A 134 -1.77 -5.39 -9.53
C GLY A 134 -2.55 -5.04 -8.26
N GLY A 135 -2.30 -5.76 -7.17
CA GLY A 135 -2.94 -5.57 -5.87
C GLY A 135 -2.10 -4.82 -4.85
N SER A 136 -2.26 -5.17 -3.57
CA SER A 136 -1.74 -4.42 -2.42
C SER A 136 -1.71 -5.29 -1.16
N ALA A 137 -1.24 -4.73 -0.04
CA ALA A 137 -1.41 -5.33 1.28
C ALA A 137 -1.74 -4.27 2.35
N LEU A 138 -2.29 -4.73 3.47
CA LEU A 138 -2.48 -3.98 4.71
C LEU A 138 -1.73 -4.70 5.83
N LEU A 139 -0.93 -3.95 6.59
CA LEU A 139 -0.06 -4.47 7.64
C LEU A 139 -0.54 -3.98 8.99
N MET A 140 -0.62 -4.89 9.95
CA MET A 140 -0.79 -4.55 11.36
C MET A 140 0.57 -4.59 12.04
N LEU A 141 1.01 -3.45 12.56
CA LEU A 141 2.33 -3.27 13.14
C LEU A 141 2.20 -2.68 14.54
N GLU A 142 3.20 -2.94 15.37
CA GLU A 142 3.36 -2.28 16.66
C GLU A 142 4.72 -1.59 16.70
N SER A 143 4.77 -0.34 17.14
CA SER A 143 6.02 0.38 17.37
C SER A 143 5.90 1.21 18.65
N PRO A 144 6.95 1.21 19.51
CA PRO A 144 6.95 2.03 20.73
C PRO A 144 6.93 3.54 20.44
N GLU A 145 7.24 3.92 19.21
CA GLU A 145 7.33 5.30 18.75
C GLU A 145 5.98 5.90 18.31
N CYS A 146 4.94 5.08 18.22
CA CYS A 146 3.62 5.53 17.79
C CYS A 146 2.85 6.20 18.95
N GLU A 147 2.52 7.48 18.78
CA GLU A 147 1.58 8.18 19.67
C GLU A 147 0.14 7.74 19.36
N GLY A 148 -0.55 7.16 20.36
CA GLY A 148 -1.92 6.68 20.21
C GLY A 148 -2.50 6.11 21.51
N PRO A 149 -3.81 5.81 21.57
CA PRO A 149 -4.47 5.30 22.78
C PRO A 149 -4.10 3.84 23.10
N LYS A 150 -2.84 3.59 23.52
CA LYS A 150 -2.24 2.34 24.08
C LYS A 150 -2.29 1.04 23.25
N PRO A 151 -1.23 0.19 23.31
CA PRO A 151 0.19 0.49 23.05
C PRO A 151 0.45 0.42 21.54
N GLY A 152 1.11 1.42 20.95
CA GLY A 152 1.93 1.35 19.73
C GLY A 152 1.38 0.75 18.41
N ILE A 153 0.16 0.22 18.38
CA ILE A 153 -0.40 -0.53 17.24
C ILE A 153 -0.95 0.44 16.20
N PHE A 154 -0.71 0.15 14.93
CA PHE A 154 -1.26 0.89 13.81
C PHE A 154 -1.36 0.00 12.56
N TRP A 155 -2.24 0.41 11.65
CA TRP A 155 -2.30 -0.17 10.31
C TRP A 155 -1.51 0.66 9.31
N ALA A 156 -0.85 -0.02 8.38
CA ALA A 156 -0.15 0.61 7.27
C ALA A 156 -0.55 -0.03 5.93
N TRP A 157 -0.81 0.82 4.94
CA TRP A 157 -1.15 0.38 3.59
C TRP A 157 0.10 0.27 2.72
N VAL A 158 0.39 -0.92 2.19
CA VAL A 158 1.53 -1.13 1.28
C VAL A 158 1.22 -0.52 -0.09
N VAL A 159 2.00 0.49 -0.45
CA VAL A 159 1.88 1.23 -1.72
C VAL A 159 2.89 0.76 -2.77
N GLY A 160 3.83 -0.09 -2.39
CA GLY A 160 4.85 -0.62 -3.28
C GLY A 160 5.97 -1.32 -2.53
N TYR A 161 7.09 -1.51 -3.22
CA TYR A 161 8.30 -2.10 -2.66
C TYR A 161 9.57 -1.63 -3.37
N GLU A 162 10.70 -1.81 -2.70
CA GLU A 162 12.04 -1.69 -3.26
C GLU A 162 12.53 -3.10 -3.61
N PRO A 163 12.67 -3.46 -4.91
CA PRO A 163 13.29 -4.73 -5.28
C PRO A 163 14.72 -4.79 -4.73
N GLU A 164 15.12 -5.99 -4.34
CA GLU A 164 16.54 -6.30 -4.22
C GLU A 164 17.11 -6.25 -5.64
N LEU A 165 17.96 -5.26 -5.94
CA LEU A 165 18.64 -5.20 -7.23
C LEU A 165 19.34 -6.56 -7.43
N PRO A 166 19.31 -7.15 -8.65
CA PRO A 166 20.13 -8.31 -8.88
C PRO A 166 21.55 -7.94 -8.48
N LEU A 167 22.16 -8.77 -7.62
CA LEU A 167 23.60 -8.77 -7.43
C LEU A 167 24.18 -8.67 -8.83
N SER A 168 24.81 -7.53 -9.15
CA SER A 168 25.44 -7.33 -10.44
C SER A 168 26.26 -8.57 -10.72
N CYS A 169 25.87 -9.36 -11.73
CA CYS A 169 26.64 -10.51 -12.17
C CYS A 169 28.04 -9.97 -12.48
N THR A 170 28.96 -10.13 -11.53
CA THR A 170 30.37 -9.89 -11.75
C THR A 170 30.82 -11.02 -12.66
N ASP A 171 30.76 -10.79 -13.97
CA ASP A 171 31.44 -11.41 -15.13
C ASP A 171 31.90 -12.90 -15.13
N ASP A 172 31.53 -13.74 -14.17
CA ASP A 172 32.05 -15.10 -14.02
C ASP A 172 30.96 -16.15 -13.74
N CYS A 173 29.69 -15.86 -14.02
CA CYS A 173 28.64 -16.88 -13.95
C CYS A 173 28.55 -17.63 -15.28
N VAL A 174 29.28 -18.75 -15.37
CA VAL A 174 29.02 -19.80 -16.36
C VAL A 174 27.54 -20.17 -16.30
N ALA A 175 26.82 -19.94 -17.39
CA ALA A 175 25.42 -20.29 -17.50
C ALA A 175 25.23 -21.79 -17.26
N PRO A 176 24.42 -22.23 -16.29
CA PRO A 176 23.95 -23.61 -16.28
C PRO A 176 22.94 -23.76 -17.43
N ASP A 177 23.16 -24.71 -18.33
CA ASP A 177 22.33 -25.08 -19.51
C ASP A 177 20.89 -25.57 -19.16
N THR A 178 20.43 -25.33 -17.95
CA THR A 178 19.07 -25.57 -17.50
C THR A 178 18.40 -24.24 -17.19
N LEU A 179 17.77 -23.67 -18.21
CA LEU A 179 16.75 -22.63 -18.02
C LEU A 179 15.67 -23.20 -17.08
N PRO A 180 15.47 -22.67 -15.86
CA PRO A 180 14.32 -23.06 -15.06
C PRO A 180 13.04 -22.67 -15.80
N SER A 181 12.07 -23.58 -15.82
CA SER A 181 10.77 -23.39 -16.44
C SER A 181 10.15 -22.03 -16.05
N PRO A 182 9.47 -21.33 -16.98
CA PRO A 182 8.96 -19.95 -16.79
C PRO A 182 7.87 -19.77 -15.72
N GLY A 183 7.62 -20.78 -14.86
CA GLY A 183 6.61 -20.76 -13.80
C GLY A 183 7.15 -20.69 -12.37
N ALA A 184 8.46 -20.66 -12.15
CA ALA A 184 9.04 -20.66 -10.80
C ALA A 184 10.32 -19.81 -10.72
N GLN A 185 10.24 -18.52 -11.05
CA GLN A 185 11.22 -17.59 -10.49
C GLN A 185 10.88 -17.42 -9.01
N ALA A 186 11.67 -18.04 -8.14
CA ALA A 186 11.63 -17.74 -6.72
C ALA A 186 11.97 -16.24 -6.56
N MET A 187 10.94 -15.43 -6.38
CA MET A 187 11.10 -14.00 -6.11
C MET A 187 11.95 -13.85 -4.85
N ALA A 188 13.04 -13.09 -4.94
CA ALA A 188 13.82 -12.70 -3.77
C ALA A 188 12.94 -11.82 -2.85
N PRO A 189 13.15 -11.85 -1.53
CA PRO A 189 12.50 -10.91 -0.64
C PRO A 189 12.82 -9.46 -1.07
N PRO A 190 11.88 -8.52 -0.90
CA PRO A 190 12.14 -7.13 -1.23
C PRO A 190 13.20 -6.56 -0.27
N LYS A 191 14.00 -5.60 -0.74
CA LYS A 191 14.88 -4.82 0.13
C LYS A 191 14.08 -4.07 1.21
N ALA A 192 12.93 -3.52 0.83
CA ALA A 192 11.98 -2.91 1.74
C ALA A 192 10.57 -2.90 1.12
N LEU A 193 9.54 -2.99 1.95
CA LEU A 193 8.19 -2.60 1.55
C LEU A 193 8.03 -1.08 1.71
N LEU A 194 7.24 -0.48 0.84
CA LEU A 194 6.86 0.94 0.92
C LEU A 194 5.42 0.98 1.42
N ALA A 195 5.18 1.60 2.57
CA ALA A 195 3.86 1.64 3.18
C ALA A 195 3.49 3.03 3.70
N MET A 196 2.20 3.33 3.68
CA MET A 196 1.61 4.55 4.20
C MET A 196 0.86 4.22 5.49
N PRO A 197 1.39 4.59 6.67
CA PRO A 197 0.61 4.60 7.90
C PRO A 197 -0.39 5.77 7.90
N PHE A 198 -1.44 5.66 8.70
CA PHE A 198 -2.34 6.78 8.96
C PHE A 198 -1.65 7.92 9.72
N GLY A 199 -2.00 9.16 9.38
CA GLY A 199 -1.33 10.38 9.82
C GLY A 199 -1.06 10.49 11.32
N SER A 200 0.10 11.07 11.63
CA SER A 200 0.54 11.56 12.96
C SER A 200 0.67 10.57 14.12
N THR A 201 0.48 9.26 13.94
CA THR A 201 0.95 8.32 14.98
C THR A 201 2.47 8.35 15.07
N LEU A 202 3.15 8.54 13.94
CA LEU A 202 4.58 8.71 13.88
C LEU A 202 4.94 10.20 13.78
N PRO A 203 5.69 10.76 14.75
CA PRO A 203 6.02 12.20 14.80
C PRO A 203 6.90 12.66 13.63
N TRP A 204 7.44 11.74 12.84
CA TRP A 204 8.27 11.98 11.65
C TRP A 204 7.59 11.66 10.31
N SER A 205 6.26 11.39 10.30
CA SER A 205 5.56 11.12 9.04
C SER A 205 5.59 12.30 8.08
N SER A 206 6.26 12.12 6.93
CA SER A 206 6.63 13.21 6.01
C SER A 206 5.71 13.34 4.79
N GLY A 207 4.66 12.52 4.71
CA GLY A 207 3.81 12.37 3.52
C GLY A 207 4.43 11.48 2.42
N TYR A 208 5.66 11.01 2.63
CA TYR A 208 6.32 9.98 1.82
C TYR A 208 6.01 8.58 2.35
N ALA A 209 6.30 7.55 1.55
CA ALA A 209 6.16 6.17 2.00
C ALA A 209 7.20 5.84 3.08
N THR A 210 6.73 5.26 4.18
CA THR A 210 7.58 4.64 5.19
C THR A 210 8.16 3.34 4.63
N ARG A 211 9.48 3.19 4.74
CA ARG A 211 10.19 1.97 4.37
C ARG A 211 10.09 0.98 5.52
N ILE A 212 9.68 -0.24 5.22
CA ILE A 212 9.60 -1.35 6.17
C ILE A 212 10.57 -2.43 5.71
N GLN A 213 11.56 -2.73 6.54
CA GLN A 213 12.56 -3.74 6.24
C GLN A 213 12.47 -4.88 7.27
N VAL A 214 12.44 -6.11 6.77
CA VAL A 214 12.56 -7.32 7.60
C VAL A 214 13.95 -7.88 7.40
N GLN A 215 14.73 -7.97 8.47
CA GLN A 215 16.08 -8.52 8.43
C GLN A 215 16.07 -10.05 8.41
N ALA A 216 17.22 -10.66 8.11
CA ALA A 216 17.38 -12.11 8.06
C ALA A 216 17.12 -12.80 9.42
N ASP A 217 17.30 -12.08 10.53
CA ASP A 217 16.99 -12.56 11.89
C ASP A 217 15.50 -12.39 12.27
N GLY A 218 14.67 -11.88 11.34
CA GLY A 218 13.24 -11.64 11.55
C GLY A 218 12.91 -10.29 12.18
N THR A 219 13.89 -9.45 12.50
CA THR A 219 13.63 -8.11 13.05
C THR A 219 12.99 -7.20 12.00
N CYS A 220 11.95 -6.47 12.41
CA CYS A 220 11.22 -5.49 11.61
C CYS A 220 11.71 -4.08 11.96
N LEU A 221 12.05 -3.28 10.96
CA LEU A 221 12.42 -1.87 11.12
C LEU A 221 11.59 -0.95 10.21
N LEU A 222 11.24 0.22 10.73
CA LEU A 222 10.58 1.32 10.03
C LEU A 222 11.57 2.44 9.76
N HIS A 223 11.46 3.09 8.60
CA HIS A 223 12.25 4.28 8.28
C HIS A 223 11.46 5.24 7.40
N ASP A 224 11.22 6.44 7.91
CA ASP A 224 10.63 7.55 7.16
C ASP A 224 11.73 8.38 6.46
N ALA A 225 11.36 9.17 5.46
CA ALA A 225 12.28 9.92 4.63
C ALA A 225 13.20 10.84 5.46
N GLY A 226 14.45 10.42 5.64
CA GLY A 226 15.49 11.18 6.34
C GLY A 226 15.52 11.02 7.87
N GLY A 227 14.70 10.12 8.44
CA GLY A 227 14.67 9.80 9.87
C GLY A 227 15.59 8.63 10.27
N PRO A 228 15.74 8.35 11.58
CA PRO A 228 16.39 7.12 12.02
C PRO A 228 15.53 5.88 11.73
N TRP A 229 16.15 4.71 11.81
CA TRP A 229 15.42 3.44 11.80
C TRP A 229 14.83 3.17 13.18
N HIS A 230 13.56 2.75 13.20
CA HIS A 230 12.82 2.46 14.43
C HIS A 230 12.40 0.99 14.45
N PRO A 231 12.49 0.31 15.61
CA PRO A 231 11.99 -1.05 15.73
C PRO A 231 10.46 -1.09 15.58
N CYS A 232 9.98 -2.12 14.88
CA CYS A 232 8.60 -2.53 14.84
C CYS A 232 8.45 -4.00 15.18
N GLN A 233 7.27 -4.38 15.63
CA GLN A 233 6.81 -5.76 15.64
C GLN A 233 5.77 -5.93 14.55
N TRP A 234 5.94 -6.99 13.75
CA TRP A 234 4.96 -7.40 12.76
C TRP A 234 3.88 -8.23 13.44
N LEU A 235 2.64 -7.75 13.45
CA LEU A 235 1.53 -8.44 14.12
C LEU A 235 0.67 -9.24 13.15
N GLY A 236 0.53 -8.78 11.90
CA GLY A 236 -0.24 -9.51 10.90
C GLY A 236 -0.37 -8.76 9.58
N THR A 237 -0.99 -9.44 8.62
CA THR A 237 -1.09 -8.97 7.24
C THR A 237 -2.37 -9.44 6.58
N VAL A 238 -2.94 -8.57 5.76
CA VAL A 238 -3.95 -8.91 4.76
C VAL A 238 -3.40 -8.55 3.38
N THR A 239 -3.33 -9.53 2.47
CA THR A 239 -2.95 -9.29 1.07
C THR A 239 -4.19 -9.25 0.19
N LEU A 240 -4.13 -8.41 -0.84
CA LEU A 240 -5.15 -8.22 -1.87
C LEU A 240 -4.48 -8.46 -3.22
N ALA A 241 -4.86 -9.49 -3.95
CA ALA A 241 -4.36 -9.76 -5.30
C ALA A 241 -5.51 -9.69 -6.32
N ALA A 242 -5.22 -9.35 -7.57
CA ALA A 242 -6.25 -9.39 -8.60
C ALA A 242 -6.75 -10.83 -8.76
N ARG A 243 -8.07 -11.04 -8.65
CA ARG A 243 -8.63 -12.38 -8.84
C ARG A 243 -8.43 -12.79 -10.31
N PRO A 244 -7.88 -13.98 -10.59
CA PRO A 244 -7.83 -14.47 -11.96
C PRO A 244 -9.25 -14.58 -12.52
N ALA A 245 -9.43 -14.19 -13.79
CA ALA A 245 -10.72 -14.34 -14.45
C ALA A 245 -11.13 -15.83 -14.43
N PRO A 246 -12.40 -16.17 -14.17
CA PRO A 246 -12.85 -17.55 -14.26
C PRO A 246 -12.68 -18.05 -15.69
N ASP A 247 -12.09 -19.24 -15.83
CA ASP A 247 -11.93 -19.98 -17.10
C ASP A 247 -13.28 -20.32 -17.76
#